data_AF-A0A2D9WIE2-F1
#
_entry.id   AF-A0A2D9WIE2-F1
#
_cell.length_a   1.000
_cell.length_b   1.000
_cell.length_c   1.000
_cell.angle_alpha   90.00
_cell.angle_beta   90.00
_cell.angle_gamma   90.00
#
_symmetry.space_group_name_H-M   'P 1'
#
loop_
_entity.id
_entity.type
_entity.pdbx_description
1 polymer ?
#
loop_
_entity_poly.entity_id
_entity_poly.type
_entity_poly.pdbx_seq_one_letter_code
_entity_poly.pdbx_strand_id
1 'polypeptide(L)'
;MAGNWLTEAAAAYNSESIESKDVYPAHVLMPLNVLSTILEWTFQSLPDEILVGMDADTSLPHPDGVEEALQGADFEDGLFSGQGFILGTPHLVNRGDSYSVHHVPEEWMDGLFDESRGVRGGRFSFWLHTHPNAPAIPSGADAESAQWSEGCDMILGVRYSPEGVLPWLDGVEGERRALVPAEEGRPVLGRAVTGHLIHGLELIAFHRRGFGINVILTDSSGVPIGWN
;
A
#
# COMPACT_ATOMS: atom_id res chain seq x y z
N MET A 1 -4.02 -8.33 21.42
CA MET A 1 -3.29 -9.36 20.68
C MET A 1 -4.00 -9.53 19.35
N ALA A 2 -3.61 -8.75 18.34
CA ALA A 2 -4.05 -9.03 16.96
C ALA A 2 -3.50 -10.42 16.60
N GLY A 3 -4.37 -11.35 16.21
CA GLY A 3 -3.98 -12.73 15.94
C GLY A 3 -2.99 -12.84 14.77
N ASN A 4 -2.44 -14.04 14.57
CA ASN A 4 -1.56 -14.39 13.44
C ASN A 4 -2.20 -14.20 12.04
N TRP A 5 -3.44 -13.69 11.97
CA TRP A 5 -4.21 -13.51 10.74
C TRP A 5 -3.45 -12.67 9.70
N LEU A 6 -2.72 -11.62 10.12
CA LEU A 6 -2.01 -10.76 9.18
C LEU A 6 -0.82 -11.51 8.55
N THR A 7 -0.15 -12.37 9.32
CA THR A 7 0.92 -13.24 8.81
C THR A 7 0.37 -14.31 7.85
N GLU A 8 -0.77 -14.92 8.19
CA GLU A 8 -1.45 -15.91 7.33
C GLU A 8 -1.94 -15.27 6.02
N ALA A 9 -2.57 -14.09 6.11
CA ALA A 9 -2.99 -13.29 4.97
C ALA A 9 -1.79 -12.89 4.09
N ALA A 10 -0.69 -12.47 4.70
CA ALA A 10 0.52 -12.12 3.98
C ALA A 10 1.15 -13.32 3.24
N ALA A 11 1.15 -14.51 3.86
CA ALA A 11 1.63 -15.72 3.20
C ALA A 11 0.77 -16.10 1.98
N ALA A 12 -0.56 -16.00 2.11
CA ALA A 12 -1.48 -16.26 1.00
C ALA A 12 -1.31 -15.23 -0.13
N TYR A 13 -1.27 -13.94 0.21
CA TYR A 13 -1.04 -12.85 -0.74
C TYR A 13 0.29 -13.02 -1.49
N ASN A 14 1.37 -13.35 -0.78
CA ASN A 14 2.68 -13.58 -1.37
C ASN A 14 2.71 -14.79 -2.30
N SER A 15 2.01 -15.88 -1.96
CA SER A 15 1.94 -17.06 -2.83
C SER A 15 1.42 -16.67 -4.21
N GLU A 16 0.32 -15.90 -4.25
CA GLU A 16 -0.23 -15.37 -5.50
C GLU A 16 0.76 -14.43 -6.20
N SER A 17 1.37 -13.49 -5.46
CA SER A 17 2.39 -12.57 -6.00
C SER A 17 3.59 -13.27 -6.63
N ILE A 18 4.04 -14.38 -6.06
CA ILE A 18 5.20 -15.13 -6.56
C ILE A 18 4.82 -15.95 -7.79
N GLU A 19 3.60 -16.50 -7.81
CA GLU A 19 3.05 -17.22 -8.97
C GLU A 19 2.84 -16.28 -10.16
N SER A 20 2.42 -15.03 -9.92
CA SER A 20 2.16 -14.03 -10.97
C SER A 20 3.32 -13.09 -11.25
N LYS A 21 4.51 -13.29 -10.65
CA LYS A 21 5.66 -12.37 -10.81
C LYS A 21 6.02 -12.04 -12.27
N ASP A 22 5.77 -12.96 -13.20
CA ASP A 22 6.12 -12.81 -14.62
C ASP A 22 5.38 -11.65 -15.32
N VAL A 23 4.23 -11.21 -14.79
CA VAL A 23 3.47 -10.08 -15.38
C VAL A 23 3.83 -8.72 -14.78
N TYR A 24 4.72 -8.67 -13.79
CA TYR A 24 5.13 -7.44 -13.13
C TYR A 24 6.55 -7.03 -13.58
N PRO A 25 6.75 -5.77 -14.01
CA PRO A 25 8.07 -5.30 -14.42
C PRO A 25 8.99 -4.98 -13.23
N ALA A 26 8.48 -4.95 -12.01
CA ALA A 26 9.29 -4.80 -10.79
C ALA A 26 8.48 -5.20 -9.55
N HIS A 27 9.17 -5.28 -8.42
CA HIS A 27 8.59 -5.57 -7.11
C HIS A 27 9.07 -4.61 -6.02
N VAL A 28 8.26 -4.51 -4.96
CA VAL A 28 8.56 -3.77 -3.74
C VAL A 28 8.45 -4.72 -2.54
N LEU A 29 9.47 -4.74 -1.68
CA LEU A 29 9.43 -5.47 -0.41
C LEU A 29 8.89 -4.56 0.69
N MET A 30 7.69 -4.87 1.17
CA MET A 30 7.04 -4.14 2.26
C MET A 30 7.07 -4.98 3.55
N PRO A 31 7.81 -4.55 4.59
CA PRO A 31 7.79 -5.25 5.86
C PRO A 31 6.39 -5.28 6.50
N LEU A 32 6.05 -6.41 7.14
CA LEU A 32 4.73 -6.59 7.74
C LEU A 32 4.44 -5.59 8.87
N ASN A 33 5.48 -5.12 9.58
CA ASN A 33 5.34 -4.07 10.58
C ASN A 33 4.99 -2.72 9.95
N VAL A 34 5.50 -2.40 8.76
CA VAL A 34 5.13 -1.19 8.01
C VAL A 34 3.65 -1.24 7.65
N LEU A 35 3.19 -2.33 7.05
CA LEU A 35 1.78 -2.53 6.73
C LEU A 35 0.89 -2.50 7.98
N SER A 36 1.32 -3.15 9.07
CA SER A 36 0.58 -3.15 10.33
C SER A 36 0.38 -1.75 10.90
N THR A 37 1.40 -0.89 10.83
CA THR A 37 1.29 0.51 11.26
C THR A 37 0.32 1.29 10.40
N ILE A 38 0.36 1.10 9.07
CA ILE A 38 -0.57 1.75 8.13
C ILE A 38 -2.01 1.30 8.39
N LEU A 39 -2.24 0.00 8.61
CA LEU A 39 -3.56 -0.55 8.95
C LEU A 39 -4.09 0.05 10.26
N GLU A 40 -3.24 0.21 11.26
CA GLU A 40 -3.62 0.86 12.52
C GLU A 40 -4.10 2.30 12.30
N TRP A 41 -3.33 3.12 11.57
CA TRP A 41 -3.74 4.49 11.24
C TRP A 41 -5.02 4.54 10.41
N THR A 42 -5.16 3.61 9.48
CA THR A 42 -6.34 3.48 8.63
C THR A 42 -7.58 3.25 9.49
N PHE A 43 -7.53 2.26 10.39
CA PHE A 43 -8.65 1.93 11.26
C PHE A 43 -8.98 3.04 12.27
N GLN A 44 -7.98 3.81 12.71
CA GLN A 44 -8.18 5.01 13.53
C GLN A 44 -8.80 6.18 12.76
N SER A 45 -8.69 6.18 11.44
CA SER A 45 -9.11 7.29 10.59
C SER A 45 -10.44 7.06 9.87
N LEU A 46 -10.94 5.82 9.79
CA LEU A 46 -12.23 5.52 9.16
C LEU A 46 -13.36 6.45 9.68
N PRO A 47 -14.17 7.02 8.79
CA PRO A 47 -14.31 6.71 7.36
C PRO A 47 -13.40 7.52 6.42
N ASP A 48 -12.47 8.32 6.95
CA ASP A 48 -11.61 9.19 6.14
C ASP A 48 -10.49 8.41 5.45
N GLU A 49 -10.01 8.96 4.33
CA GLU A 49 -8.80 8.49 3.67
C GLU A 49 -7.56 9.03 4.39
N ILE A 50 -6.48 8.26 4.37
CA ILE A 50 -5.16 8.71 4.81
C ILE A 50 -4.18 8.72 3.65
N LEU A 51 -3.18 9.59 3.72
CA LEU A 51 -2.02 9.60 2.84
C LEU A 51 -0.77 9.28 3.65
N VAL A 52 0.00 8.31 3.20
CA VAL A 52 1.23 7.85 3.83
C VAL A 52 2.38 7.99 2.84
N GLY A 53 3.47 8.62 3.28
CA GLY A 53 4.72 8.70 2.54
C GLY A 53 5.76 7.73 3.11
N MET A 54 6.55 7.11 2.23
CA MET A 54 7.61 6.17 2.57
C MET A 54 8.82 6.38 1.66
N ASP A 55 10.02 6.14 2.19
CA ASP A 55 11.24 5.98 1.40
C ASP A 55 11.76 4.56 1.54
N ALA A 56 12.52 4.09 0.55
CA ALA A 56 13.26 2.86 0.71
C ALA A 56 14.37 3.03 1.76
N ASP A 57 14.59 2.02 2.57
CA ASP A 57 15.71 1.97 3.51
C ASP A 57 17.00 1.60 2.75
N THR A 58 17.76 2.62 2.37
CA THR A 58 19.03 2.45 1.65
C THR A 58 20.10 1.67 2.44
N SER A 59 19.90 1.42 3.73
CA SER A 59 20.76 0.56 4.53
C SER A 59 20.37 -0.92 4.48
N LEU A 60 19.19 -1.23 3.92
CA LEU A 60 18.62 -2.57 3.83
C LEU A 60 18.31 -2.93 2.36
N PRO A 61 19.33 -3.33 1.57
CA PRO A 61 19.08 -3.90 0.25
C PRO A 61 18.28 -5.20 0.37
N HIS A 62 17.60 -5.59 -0.71
CA HIS A 62 16.94 -6.88 -0.79
C HIS A 62 17.95 -8.02 -0.52
N PRO A 63 17.56 -9.08 0.23
CA PRO A 63 18.45 -10.20 0.47
C PRO A 63 18.90 -10.89 -0.81
N ASP A 64 20.15 -11.37 -0.81
CA ASP A 64 20.68 -12.21 -1.90
C ASP A 64 19.77 -13.43 -2.12
N GLY A 65 19.45 -13.71 -3.38
CA GLY A 65 18.55 -14.79 -3.78
C GLY A 65 17.05 -14.48 -3.65
N VAL A 66 16.63 -13.55 -2.78
CA VAL A 66 15.25 -13.03 -2.76
C VAL A 66 15.00 -12.20 -4.01
N GLU A 67 15.91 -11.26 -4.32
CA GLU A 67 15.81 -10.41 -5.50
C GLU A 67 15.71 -11.25 -6.79
N GLU A 68 16.68 -12.13 -7.03
CA GLU A 68 16.74 -12.96 -8.23
C GLU A 68 15.51 -13.86 -8.40
N ALA A 69 14.97 -14.41 -7.31
CA ALA A 69 13.82 -15.32 -7.39
C ALA A 69 12.48 -14.61 -7.58
N LEU A 70 12.40 -13.32 -7.27
CA LEU A 70 11.20 -12.50 -7.47
C LEU A 70 11.16 -11.79 -8.83
N GLN A 71 12.29 -11.73 -9.55
CA GLN A 71 12.32 -11.22 -10.92
C GLN A 71 11.48 -12.10 -11.84
N GLY A 72 10.47 -11.49 -12.46
CA GLY A 72 9.64 -12.10 -13.49
C GLY A 72 10.22 -11.92 -14.89
N ALA A 73 9.57 -12.54 -15.87
CA ALA A 73 9.92 -12.40 -17.29
C ALA A 73 9.99 -10.95 -17.80
N ASP A 74 9.09 -10.08 -17.31
CA ASP A 74 8.99 -8.68 -17.73
C ASP A 74 9.82 -7.70 -16.88
N PHE A 75 10.70 -8.21 -16.00
CA PHE A 75 11.45 -7.38 -15.05
C PHE A 75 12.33 -6.32 -15.74
N GLU A 76 12.23 -5.07 -15.27
CA GLU A 76 13.02 -3.91 -15.67
C GLU A 76 13.86 -3.42 -14.47
N ASP A 77 15.19 -3.43 -14.62
CA ASP A 77 16.10 -2.86 -13.63
C ASP A 77 16.08 -1.32 -13.68
N GLY A 78 16.12 -0.68 -12.51
CA GLY A 78 16.12 0.78 -12.37
C GLY A 78 14.83 1.47 -12.86
N LEU A 79 13.68 0.79 -12.78
CA LEU A 79 12.37 1.32 -13.17
C LEU A 79 11.96 2.53 -12.32
N PHE A 80 12.26 2.53 -11.03
CA PHE A 80 11.88 3.58 -10.09
C PHE A 80 12.90 3.80 -8.95
N SER A 81 12.80 4.94 -8.27
CA SER A 81 13.69 5.29 -7.15
C SER A 81 13.44 4.39 -5.94
N GLY A 82 14.51 3.81 -5.38
CA GLY A 82 14.43 2.88 -4.24
C GLY A 82 14.20 1.41 -4.62
N GLN A 83 14.16 1.06 -5.92
CA GLN A 83 14.16 -0.35 -6.35
C GLN A 83 15.38 -1.10 -5.81
N GLY A 84 15.17 -2.35 -5.37
CA GLY A 84 16.22 -3.19 -4.79
C GLY A 84 16.46 -2.97 -3.28
N PHE A 85 15.66 -2.13 -2.63
CA PHE A 85 15.73 -1.85 -1.20
C PHE A 85 14.37 -2.05 -0.52
N ILE A 86 14.40 -2.49 0.73
CA ILE A 86 13.19 -2.70 1.54
C ILE A 86 12.51 -1.35 1.83
N LEU A 87 11.17 -1.31 1.85
CA LEU A 87 10.46 -0.11 2.30
C LEU A 87 10.80 0.23 3.75
N GLY A 88 11.12 1.50 3.96
CA GLY A 88 11.47 2.06 5.26
C GLY A 88 10.24 2.44 6.09
N THR A 89 10.47 3.34 7.04
CA THR A 89 9.45 3.75 8.01
C THR A 89 8.32 4.53 7.34
N PRO A 90 7.05 4.20 7.59
CA PRO A 90 5.93 4.95 7.05
C PRO A 90 5.72 6.25 7.83
N HIS A 91 5.27 7.29 7.15
CA HIS A 91 4.92 8.58 7.73
C HIS A 91 3.48 8.94 7.36
N LEU A 92 2.61 9.13 8.35
CA LEU A 92 1.26 9.66 8.12
C LEU A 92 1.37 11.14 7.72
N VAL A 93 1.03 11.45 6.46
CA VAL A 93 1.20 12.79 5.88
C VAL A 93 -0.09 13.59 5.91
N ASN A 94 -1.22 12.97 5.57
CA ASN A 94 -2.51 13.66 5.52
C ASN A 94 -3.66 12.72 5.91
N ARG A 95 -4.79 13.32 6.27
CA ARG A 95 -6.07 12.67 6.49
C ARG A 95 -7.18 13.58 5.95
N GLY A 96 -8.06 13.03 5.13
CA GLY A 96 -9.13 13.81 4.49
C GLY A 96 -10.11 12.94 3.71
N ASP A 97 -10.97 13.60 2.95
CA ASP A 97 -11.80 12.92 1.95
C ASP A 97 -11.01 12.65 0.66
N SER A 98 -11.60 11.87 -0.26
CA SER A 98 -11.05 11.53 -1.57
C SER A 98 -10.65 12.72 -2.45
N TYR A 99 -11.12 13.93 -2.13
CA TYR A 99 -10.73 15.14 -2.86
C TYR A 99 -9.51 15.79 -2.19
N SER A 100 -9.57 15.99 -0.88
CA SER A 100 -8.54 16.69 -0.10
C SER A 100 -7.31 15.85 0.20
N VAL A 101 -7.39 14.52 0.19
CA VAL A 101 -6.23 13.66 0.49
C VAL A 101 -5.13 13.82 -0.56
N HIS A 102 -5.51 14.04 -1.83
CA HIS A 102 -4.59 14.35 -2.94
C HIS A 102 -4.23 15.83 -3.01
N HIS A 103 -4.53 16.64 -2.00
CA HIS A 103 -4.08 18.03 -1.88
C HIS A 103 -3.42 18.22 -0.51
N VAL A 104 -2.09 18.19 -0.45
CA VAL A 104 -1.36 18.58 0.76
C VAL A 104 -1.36 20.11 0.82
N PRO A 105 -2.07 20.76 1.77
CA PRO A 105 -2.12 22.22 1.83
C PRO A 105 -0.75 22.81 2.21
N GLU A 106 -0.33 23.89 1.55
CA GLU A 106 0.96 24.55 1.83
C GLU A 106 1.11 24.98 3.31
N GLU A 107 0.01 25.27 3.99
CA GLU A 107 -0.02 25.72 5.39
C GLU A 107 0.17 24.61 6.45
N TRP A 108 0.03 23.33 6.08
CA TRP A 108 0.40 22.20 6.94
C TRP A 108 1.90 21.84 6.83
N MET A 109 2.64 22.59 6.01
CA MET A 109 4.08 22.40 5.79
C MET A 109 4.97 23.01 6.89
N ASP A 110 4.41 23.79 7.83
CA ASP A 110 5.18 24.63 8.76
C ASP A 110 5.33 24.06 10.19
N GLY A 111 5.14 22.75 10.41
CA GLY A 111 5.34 22.21 11.77
C GLY A 111 5.33 20.71 12.01
N LEU A 112 5.05 19.88 11.00
CA LEU A 112 5.07 18.41 11.14
C LEU A 112 6.38 17.78 10.61
N PHE A 113 7.21 18.54 9.89
CA PHE A 113 8.36 18.04 9.15
C PHE A 113 9.58 18.95 9.38
N ASP A 114 10.76 18.33 9.49
CA ASP A 114 12.06 19.00 9.57
C ASP A 114 12.27 19.92 8.35
N GLU A 115 12.89 21.10 8.56
CA GLU A 115 13.12 22.17 7.58
C GLU A 115 13.92 21.73 6.35
N SER A 116 14.42 20.48 6.34
CA SER A 116 15.24 19.87 5.30
C SER A 116 14.48 19.32 4.08
N ARG A 117 13.13 19.25 4.10
CA ARG A 117 12.35 18.53 3.05
C ARG A 117 11.50 19.48 2.18
N GLY A 118 11.80 19.58 0.88
CA GLY A 118 11.24 20.54 -0.12
C GLY A 118 9.74 20.36 -0.51
N VAL A 119 9.25 20.99 -1.58
CA VAL A 119 7.79 20.99 -1.93
C VAL A 119 7.32 19.63 -2.49
N ARG A 120 6.12 19.19 -2.10
CA ARG A 120 5.31 18.01 -2.48
C ARG A 120 5.96 16.86 -3.29
N GLY A 121 6.48 17.11 -4.49
CA GLY A 121 6.96 16.09 -5.45
C GLY A 121 8.37 15.54 -5.23
N GLY A 122 8.95 15.67 -4.04
CA GLY A 122 10.34 15.22 -3.78
C GLY A 122 10.67 14.87 -2.33
N ARG A 123 9.66 14.50 -1.52
CA ARG A 123 9.87 14.20 -0.09
C ARG A 123 9.94 12.71 0.23
N PHE A 124 9.13 11.92 -0.47
CA PHE A 124 9.05 10.47 -0.34
C PHE A 124 9.01 9.86 -1.74
N SER A 125 9.70 8.74 -1.89
CA SER A 125 9.72 8.00 -3.15
C SER A 125 8.44 7.20 -3.36
N PHE A 126 7.84 6.70 -2.27
CA PHE A 126 6.65 5.86 -2.31
C PHE A 126 5.48 6.52 -1.58
N TRP A 127 4.29 6.36 -2.14
CA TRP A 127 3.05 6.86 -1.56
C TRP A 127 2.03 5.75 -1.41
N LEU A 128 1.30 5.75 -0.30
CA LEU A 128 0.15 4.89 -0.09
C LEU A 128 -1.02 5.75 0.36
N HIS A 129 -2.16 5.62 -0.31
CA HIS A 129 -3.42 6.15 0.19
C HIS A 129 -4.44 5.03 0.36
N THR A 130 -5.47 5.30 1.15
CA THR A 130 -6.52 4.32 1.43
C THR A 130 -7.78 4.65 0.67
N HIS A 131 -8.52 3.62 0.27
CA HIS A 131 -9.86 3.70 -0.31
C HIS A 131 -10.89 3.12 0.68
N PRO A 132 -11.48 3.94 1.57
CA PRO A 132 -12.52 3.51 2.49
C PRO A 132 -13.79 3.13 1.72
N ASN A 133 -14.26 1.90 1.91
CA ASN A 133 -15.39 1.31 1.18
C ASN A 133 -15.26 1.38 -0.35
N ALA A 134 -14.04 1.33 -0.86
CA ALA A 134 -13.77 1.23 -2.30
C ALA A 134 -12.65 0.22 -2.58
N PRO A 135 -12.67 -0.43 -3.75
CA PRO A 135 -11.63 -1.36 -4.16
C PRO A 135 -10.30 -0.63 -4.37
N ALA A 136 -9.20 -1.38 -4.26
CA ALA A 136 -7.87 -0.87 -4.54
C ALA A 136 -7.64 -0.81 -6.06
N ILE A 137 -8.21 0.20 -6.71
CA ILE A 137 -8.12 0.44 -8.15
C ILE A 137 -7.80 1.92 -8.37
N PRO A 138 -6.78 2.27 -9.18
CA PRO A 138 -6.42 3.67 -9.41
C PRO A 138 -7.52 4.41 -10.18
N SER A 139 -7.91 5.57 -9.67
CA SER A 139 -8.72 6.56 -10.35
C SER A 139 -7.89 7.43 -11.29
N GLY A 140 -8.55 8.31 -12.06
CA GLY A 140 -7.86 9.32 -12.86
C GLY A 140 -7.03 10.29 -12.01
N ALA A 141 -7.50 10.65 -10.82
CA ALA A 141 -6.77 11.53 -9.90
C ALA A 141 -5.52 10.84 -9.32
N ASP A 142 -5.60 9.53 -9.11
CA ASP A 142 -4.45 8.73 -8.68
C ASP A 142 -3.38 8.68 -9.78
N ALA A 143 -3.80 8.45 -11.02
CA ALA A 143 -2.89 8.44 -12.17
C ALA A 143 -2.21 9.81 -12.39
N GLU A 144 -2.94 10.91 -12.19
CA GLU A 144 -2.40 12.27 -12.25
C GLU A 144 -1.41 12.55 -11.10
N SER A 145 -1.76 12.13 -9.88
CA SER A 145 -0.90 12.30 -8.70
C SER A 145 0.40 11.49 -8.83
N ALA A 146 0.32 10.26 -9.31
CA ALA A 146 1.47 9.37 -9.48
C ALA A 146 2.51 9.90 -10.47
N GLN A 147 2.16 10.82 -11.38
CA GLN A 147 3.14 11.44 -12.28
C GLN A 147 4.29 12.15 -11.54
N TRP A 148 4.04 12.54 -10.29
CA TRP A 148 4.99 13.24 -9.43
C TRP A 148 5.77 12.32 -8.48
N SER A 149 5.51 11.01 -8.51
CA SER A 149 6.18 10.02 -7.66
C SER A 149 7.43 9.45 -8.33
N GLU A 150 8.55 9.41 -7.60
CA GLU A 150 9.80 8.84 -8.11
C GLU A 150 9.89 7.31 -7.96
N GLY A 151 9.25 6.76 -6.92
CA GLY A 151 9.08 5.34 -6.65
C GLY A 151 7.76 4.82 -7.20
N CYS A 152 6.89 4.32 -6.32
CA CYS A 152 5.56 3.80 -6.69
C CYS A 152 4.45 4.39 -5.83
N ASP A 153 3.24 4.43 -6.40
CA ASP A 153 2.01 4.70 -5.67
C ASP A 153 1.32 3.39 -5.30
N MET A 154 0.61 3.39 -4.18
CA MET A 154 -0.05 2.22 -3.60
C MET A 154 -1.44 2.59 -3.12
N ILE A 155 -2.35 1.62 -3.19
CA ILE A 155 -3.73 1.79 -2.74
C ILE A 155 -4.07 0.65 -1.79
N LEU A 156 -4.60 1.04 -0.62
CA LEU A 156 -5.18 0.12 0.35
C LEU A 156 -6.71 0.26 0.36
N GLY A 157 -7.39 -0.67 -0.30
CA GLY A 157 -8.84 -0.76 -0.29
C GLY A 157 -9.33 -1.39 1.01
N VAL A 158 -10.30 -0.77 1.68
CA VAL A 158 -10.81 -1.24 2.98
C VAL A 158 -12.32 -1.37 2.95
N ARG A 159 -12.82 -2.61 3.04
CA ARG A 159 -14.25 -2.87 3.16
C ARG A 159 -14.67 -2.88 4.63
N TYR A 160 -15.65 -2.08 5.00
CA TYR A 160 -16.12 -2.01 6.39
C TYR A 160 -17.63 -1.77 6.53
N SER A 161 -18.18 -1.97 7.73
CA SER A 161 -19.55 -1.58 8.09
C SER A 161 -19.64 -0.87 9.45
N PRO A 162 -20.66 -0.03 9.73
CA PRO A 162 -21.68 0.43 8.79
C PRO A 162 -21.05 1.17 7.61
N GLU A 163 -21.65 0.98 6.43
CA GLU A 163 -21.21 1.68 5.23
C GLU A 163 -21.45 3.18 5.40
N GLY A 164 -20.58 4.00 4.80
CA GLY A 164 -20.74 5.45 4.77
C GLY A 164 -21.85 5.87 3.80
N VAL A 165 -21.77 7.09 3.29
CA VAL A 165 -22.72 7.59 2.28
C VAL A 165 -22.63 6.79 0.97
N LEU A 166 -21.45 6.26 0.66
CA LEU A 166 -21.21 5.44 -0.52
C LEU A 166 -21.06 3.96 -0.11
N PRO A 167 -21.80 3.04 -0.76
CA PRO A 167 -21.62 1.61 -0.56
C PRO A 167 -20.30 1.15 -1.19
N TRP A 168 -19.91 -0.08 -0.90
CA TRP A 168 -18.79 -0.72 -1.59
C TRP A 168 -18.98 -0.65 -3.12
N LEU A 169 -18.00 -0.08 -3.82
CA LEU A 169 -18.03 0.05 -5.29
C LEU A 169 -17.69 -1.31 -5.93
N ASP A 170 -18.70 -1.96 -6.51
CA ASP A 170 -18.55 -3.19 -7.30
C ASP A 170 -18.55 -2.90 -8.82
N GLY A 171 -17.92 -3.78 -9.60
CA GLY A 171 -17.94 -3.72 -11.08
C GLY A 171 -16.98 -2.70 -11.70
N VAL A 172 -15.98 -2.24 -10.96
CA VAL A 172 -14.90 -1.38 -11.48
C VAL A 172 -13.90 -2.23 -12.27
N GLU A 173 -13.58 -1.82 -13.50
CA GLU A 173 -12.54 -2.46 -14.32
C GLU A 173 -11.15 -2.23 -13.70
N GLY A 174 -10.35 -3.30 -13.60
CA GLY A 174 -9.02 -3.27 -13.01
C GLY A 174 -8.65 -4.60 -12.38
N GLU A 175 -7.36 -4.82 -12.16
CA GLU A 175 -6.86 -6.00 -11.45
C GLU A 175 -6.95 -5.75 -9.94
N ARG A 176 -7.76 -6.56 -9.24
CA ARG A 176 -7.94 -6.48 -7.79
C ARG A 176 -7.03 -7.47 -7.12
N ARG A 177 -6.37 -7.06 -6.04
CA ARG A 177 -5.46 -7.90 -5.27
C ARG A 177 -5.87 -7.91 -3.81
N ALA A 178 -6.54 -8.98 -3.39
CA ALA A 178 -7.05 -9.13 -2.04
C ALA A 178 -5.94 -9.57 -1.09
N LEU A 179 -5.65 -8.74 -0.07
CA LEU A 179 -4.85 -9.14 1.08
C LEU A 179 -5.65 -10.05 2.00
N VAL A 180 -6.92 -9.69 2.22
CA VAL A 180 -7.88 -10.55 2.91
C VAL A 180 -9.18 -10.56 2.11
N PRO A 181 -9.57 -11.70 1.53
CA PRO A 181 -10.76 -11.76 0.69
C PRO A 181 -12.01 -11.49 1.53
N ALA A 182 -12.94 -10.71 0.99
CA ALA A 182 -14.25 -10.55 1.58
C ALA A 182 -15.10 -11.79 1.24
N GLU A 183 -15.33 -12.69 2.19
CA GLU A 183 -16.18 -13.87 1.97
C GLU A 183 -17.67 -13.50 1.89
N GLU A 184 -18.46 -14.38 1.26
CA GLU A 184 -19.92 -14.34 1.32
C GLU A 184 -20.38 -14.39 2.79
N GLY A 185 -21.08 -13.34 3.22
CA GLY A 185 -21.54 -13.20 4.61
C GLY A 185 -20.85 -12.09 5.41
N ARG A 186 -19.87 -11.37 4.84
CA ARG A 186 -19.15 -10.25 5.48
C ARG A 186 -18.45 -10.68 6.79
N PRO A 187 -17.47 -11.61 6.74
CA PRO A 187 -16.71 -11.98 7.93
C PRO A 187 -16.12 -10.74 8.59
N VAL A 188 -16.06 -10.71 9.92
CA VAL A 188 -15.51 -9.59 10.67
C VAL A 188 -14.06 -9.92 11.01
N LEU A 189 -13.13 -9.32 10.29
CA LEU A 189 -11.69 -9.44 10.54
C LEU A 189 -11.31 -8.78 11.87
N GLY A 190 -12.01 -7.70 12.21
CA GLY A 190 -11.81 -6.97 13.44
C GLY A 190 -12.76 -5.79 13.54
N ARG A 191 -12.63 -5.05 14.64
CA ARG A 191 -13.36 -3.81 14.88
C ARG A 191 -12.37 -2.67 15.04
N ALA A 192 -12.51 -1.66 14.19
CA ALA A 192 -11.79 -0.41 14.28
C ALA A 192 -12.18 0.35 15.56
N VAL A 193 -11.28 1.19 16.08
CA VAL A 193 -11.54 2.02 17.27
C VAL A 193 -12.68 3.02 17.06
N THR A 194 -12.93 3.38 15.81
CA THR A 194 -14.04 4.22 15.34
C THR A 194 -15.39 3.52 15.39
N GLY A 195 -15.41 2.22 15.70
CA GLY A 195 -16.61 1.39 15.83
C GLY A 195 -16.94 0.55 14.60
N HIS A 196 -16.30 0.82 13.45
CA HIS A 196 -16.50 0.09 12.20
C HIS A 196 -16.00 -1.36 12.27
N LEU A 197 -16.71 -2.28 11.66
CA LEU A 197 -16.33 -3.68 11.45
C LEU A 197 -15.59 -3.81 10.13
N ILE A 198 -14.41 -4.41 10.14
CA ILE A 198 -13.59 -4.60 8.94
C ILE A 198 -13.91 -5.95 8.31
N HIS A 199 -14.10 -5.97 6.99
CA HIS A 199 -14.56 -7.14 6.24
C HIS A 199 -13.60 -7.65 5.17
N GLY A 200 -12.71 -6.80 4.66
CA GLY A 200 -11.79 -7.17 3.60
C GLY A 200 -10.77 -6.07 3.36
N LEU A 201 -9.62 -6.47 2.84
CA LEU A 201 -8.49 -5.59 2.54
C LEU A 201 -7.95 -5.93 1.16
N GLU A 202 -7.65 -4.91 0.37
CA GLU A 202 -7.00 -5.03 -0.94
C GLU A 202 -5.76 -4.14 -0.97
N LEU A 203 -4.67 -4.63 -1.58
CA LEU A 203 -3.40 -3.90 -1.68
C LEU A 203 -2.82 -4.05 -3.08
N ILE A 204 -2.61 -2.92 -3.74
CA ILE A 204 -1.90 -2.84 -5.02
C ILE A 204 -0.80 -1.78 -4.96
N ALA A 205 0.17 -1.89 -5.87
CA ALA A 205 1.11 -0.83 -6.19
C ALA A 205 1.15 -0.64 -7.71
N PHE A 206 1.44 0.59 -8.14
CA PHE A 206 1.58 0.93 -9.54
C PHE A 206 2.62 2.02 -9.76
N HIS A 207 3.24 2.00 -10.93
CA HIS A 207 4.20 3.02 -11.36
C HIS A 207 3.50 4.05 -12.26
N ARG A 208 4.02 5.28 -12.31
CA ARG A 208 3.49 6.38 -13.13
C ARG A 208 3.38 6.09 -14.64
N ARG A 209 4.09 5.07 -15.13
CA ARG A 209 3.97 4.54 -16.51
C ARG A 209 2.68 3.71 -16.74
N GLY A 210 1.90 3.46 -15.68
CA GLY A 210 0.66 2.66 -15.73
C GLY A 210 0.86 1.17 -15.50
N PHE A 211 2.05 0.74 -15.06
CA PHE A 211 2.31 -0.67 -14.76
C PHE A 211 1.90 -1.00 -13.33
N GLY A 212 1.32 -2.18 -13.14
CA GLY A 212 1.25 -2.79 -11.81
C GLY A 212 2.66 -3.10 -11.32
N ILE A 213 2.90 -2.90 -10.02
CA ILE A 213 4.16 -3.24 -9.36
C ILE A 213 3.84 -4.29 -8.33
N ASN A 214 4.61 -5.37 -8.33
CA ASN A 214 4.34 -6.48 -7.41
C ASN A 214 4.67 -6.05 -5.99
N VAL A 215 3.74 -6.21 -5.06
CA VAL A 215 4.03 -6.01 -3.64
C VAL A 215 4.29 -7.37 -3.02
N ILE A 216 5.38 -7.47 -2.26
CA ILE A 216 5.74 -8.67 -1.50
C ILE A 216 5.86 -8.28 -0.04
N LEU A 217 5.10 -8.97 0.81
CA LEU A 217 5.08 -8.73 2.25
C LEU A 217 6.20 -9.52 2.91
N THR A 218 7.09 -8.84 3.63
CA THR A 218 8.30 -9.46 4.18
C THR A 218 8.35 -9.36 5.69
N ASP A 219 9.27 -10.09 6.30
CA ASP A 219 9.78 -9.72 7.62
C ASP A 219 10.66 -8.44 7.53
N SER A 220 11.20 -8.00 8.66
CA SER A 220 12.06 -6.81 8.74
C SER A 220 13.42 -6.98 8.06
N SER A 221 13.82 -8.20 7.71
CA SER A 221 15.06 -8.49 6.99
C SER A 221 14.86 -8.62 5.47
N GLY A 222 13.62 -8.51 4.99
CA GLY A 222 13.31 -8.60 3.57
C GLY A 222 13.06 -10.03 3.08
N VAL A 223 12.86 -10.99 4.00
CA VAL A 223 12.46 -12.35 3.62
C VAL A 223 10.94 -12.39 3.50
N PRO A 224 10.38 -12.78 2.34
CA PRO A 224 8.93 -12.87 2.17
C PRO A 224 8.26 -13.83 3.14
N ILE A 225 7.15 -13.37 3.71
CA ILE A 225 6.32 -14.16 4.61
C ILE A 225 5.75 -15.36 3.85
N GLY A 226 5.88 -16.56 4.42
CA GLY A 226 5.40 -17.80 3.82
C GLY A 226 6.41 -18.48 2.90
N TRP A 227 7.59 -17.91 2.68
CA TRP A 227 8.69 -18.56 1.94
C TRP A 227 9.38 -19.58 2.85
N ASN A 228 9.30 -20.87 2.49
CA ASN A 228 10.02 -21.99 3.11
C ASN A 228 10.92 -22.68 2.10
#